data_AF-A0AAE3SDK2-F1
#
_entry.id   AF-A0AAE3SDK2-F1
#
_cell.length_a   1.000
_cell.length_b   1.000
_cell.length_c   1.000
_cell.angle_alpha   90.00
_cell.angle_beta   90.00
_cell.angle_gamma   90.00
#
_symmetry.space_group_name_H-M   'P 1'
#
loop_
_entity.id
_entity.type
_entity.pdbx_description
1 polymer ?
#
loop_
_entity_poly.entity_id
_entity_poly.type
_entity_poly.pdbx_seq_one_letter_code
_entity_poly.pdbx_strand_id
1 'polypeptide(L)'
;MVVVPPEYVINSTLQVGTIYKFEAPELISTDIPHYFIIVGIEDEDNYLALCTTQLEKKIKHFENYSLDFSGLVYIKPDEQNGLSDDTYVNCHDYYTISKSDLINKCSTSTLSYTGEVSLDHYTQIKTGIIDSHTNDLPEYLLSHPSDEVTTTP
;
A
#
# COMPACT_ATOMS: atom_id res chain seq x y z
N MET A 1 18.57 -19.40 15.78
CA MET A 1 17.78 -18.51 14.90
C MET A 1 18.69 -17.39 14.45
N VAL A 2 18.79 -17.15 13.14
CA VAL A 2 19.52 -15.99 12.62
C VAL A 2 18.58 -14.80 12.71
N VAL A 3 18.94 -13.78 13.48
CA VAL A 3 18.19 -12.53 13.53
C VAL A 3 18.60 -11.73 12.29
N VAL A 4 17.67 -11.55 11.35
CA VAL A 4 17.92 -10.74 10.17
C VAL A 4 17.85 -9.27 10.57
N PRO A 5 18.86 -8.43 10.25
CA PRO A 5 18.82 -7.01 10.58
C PRO A 5 17.59 -6.30 9.95
N PRO A 6 16.89 -5.41 10.67
CA PRO A 6 15.74 -4.67 10.15
C PRO A 6 16.04 -3.91 8.86
N GLU A 7 17.23 -3.29 8.78
CA GLU A 7 17.71 -2.62 7.57
C GLU A 7 17.79 -3.56 6.37
N TYR A 8 18.24 -4.80 6.58
CA TYR A 8 18.32 -5.77 5.51
C TYR A 8 16.93 -6.16 5.02
N VAL A 9 15.97 -6.37 5.93
CA VAL A 9 14.57 -6.66 5.58
C VAL A 9 14.03 -5.55 4.70
N ILE A 10 14.02 -4.30 5.20
CA ILE A 10 13.47 -3.16 4.46
C ILE A 10 14.20 -2.96 3.13
N ASN A 11 15.54 -3.01 3.08
CA ASN A 11 16.28 -2.85 1.83
C ASN A 11 15.99 -3.96 0.81
N SER A 12 15.64 -5.17 1.26
CA SER A 12 15.35 -6.30 0.38
C SER A 12 13.90 -6.36 -0.09
N THR A 13 12.97 -5.73 0.64
CA THR A 13 11.52 -5.82 0.36
C THR A 13 10.88 -4.49 -0.04
N LEU A 14 11.53 -3.34 0.20
CA LEU A 14 10.96 -2.03 -0.11
C LEU A 14 10.99 -1.76 -1.62
N GLN A 15 9.84 -1.98 -2.24
CA GLN A 15 9.57 -1.64 -3.63
C GLN A 15 8.09 -1.28 -3.78
N VAL A 16 7.77 -0.59 -4.87
CA VAL A 16 6.38 -0.34 -5.27
C VAL A 16 5.66 -1.68 -5.45
N GLY A 17 4.47 -1.80 -4.87
CA GLY A 17 3.67 -3.03 -4.82
C GLY A 17 3.82 -3.84 -3.53
N THR A 18 4.82 -3.53 -2.68
CA THR A 18 5.00 -4.24 -1.40
C THR A 18 3.89 -3.95 -0.40
N ILE A 19 3.45 -4.98 0.32
CA ILE A 19 2.47 -4.91 1.39
C ILE A 19 3.16 -5.07 2.75
N TYR A 20 3.03 -4.05 3.59
CA TYR A 20 3.44 -4.09 4.99
C TYR A 20 2.21 -4.05 5.90
N LYS A 21 2.27 -4.76 7.02
CA LYS A 21 1.31 -4.64 8.11
C LYS A 21 1.97 -3.96 9.30
N PHE A 22 1.47 -2.81 9.72
CA PHE A 22 2.03 -2.10 10.86
C PHE A 22 1.05 -1.12 11.53
N GLU A 23 1.40 -0.74 12.77
CA GLU A 23 0.72 0.31 13.53
C GLU A 23 1.22 1.69 13.09
N ALA A 24 0.30 2.60 12.78
CA ALA A 24 0.61 3.94 12.32
C ALA A 24 -0.35 4.99 12.89
N PRO A 25 -0.44 5.15 14.22
CA PRO A 25 -1.30 6.16 14.83
C PRO A 25 -1.00 7.58 14.33
N GLU A 26 0.25 7.84 13.96
CA GLU A 26 0.69 9.10 13.34
C GLU A 26 0.10 9.36 11.95
N LEU A 27 -0.31 8.32 11.22
CA LEU A 27 -0.88 8.42 9.87
C LEU A 27 -2.41 8.33 9.89
N ILE A 28 -2.97 7.40 10.67
CA ILE A 28 -4.38 7.01 10.61
C ILE A 28 -5.12 7.09 11.95
N SER A 29 -4.51 7.68 12.98
CA SER A 29 -5.14 7.92 14.30
C SER A 29 -5.68 6.65 14.99
N THR A 30 -5.02 5.51 14.79
CA THR A 30 -5.33 4.24 15.46
C THR A 30 -4.07 3.43 15.72
N ASP A 31 -4.05 2.73 16.87
CA ASP A 31 -2.99 1.81 17.28
C ASP A 31 -3.22 0.38 16.77
N ILE A 32 -4.26 0.15 15.95
CA ILE A 32 -4.51 -1.16 15.36
C ILE A 32 -3.60 -1.32 14.14
N PRO A 33 -2.90 -2.46 13.97
CA PRO A 33 -2.12 -2.69 12.77
C PRO A 33 -2.99 -2.78 11.51
N HIS A 34 -2.64 -2.02 10.47
CA HIS A 34 -3.29 -2.05 9.17
C HIS A 34 -2.33 -2.51 8.08
N TYR A 35 -2.89 -3.03 6.98
CA TYR A 35 -2.10 -3.28 5.77
C TYR A 35 -1.95 -1.96 5.00
N PHE A 36 -0.74 -1.72 4.51
CA PHE A 36 -0.37 -0.59 3.66
C PHE A 36 0.38 -1.11 2.45
N ILE A 37 0.08 -0.54 1.28
CA ILE A 37 0.74 -0.88 0.02
C ILE A 37 1.64 0.29 -0.38
N ILE A 38 2.90 0.01 -0.70
CA ILE A 38 3.81 1.00 -1.28
C ILE A 38 3.34 1.31 -2.70
N VAL A 39 2.86 2.52 -2.95
CA VAL A 39 2.35 2.94 -4.27
C VAL A 39 3.32 3.81 -5.05
N GLY A 40 4.28 4.43 -4.37
CA GLY A 40 5.36 5.21 -4.98
C GLY A 40 6.52 5.39 -4.02
N ILE A 41 7.69 5.70 -4.56
CA ILE A 41 8.92 5.97 -3.80
C ILE A 41 9.62 7.18 -4.45
N GLU A 42 9.99 8.16 -3.64
CA GLU A 42 10.77 9.33 -4.06
C GLU A 42 11.82 9.64 -3.00
N ASP A 43 13.11 9.55 -3.35
CA ASP A 43 14.23 9.71 -2.43
C ASP A 43 14.10 8.86 -1.14
N GLU A 44 13.80 9.50 -0.01
CA GLU A 44 13.63 8.85 1.30
C GLU A 44 12.15 8.62 1.66
N ASP A 45 11.23 9.21 0.89
CA ASP A 45 9.79 9.19 1.12
C ASP A 45 9.13 8.02 0.37
N ASN A 46 8.25 7.33 1.07
CA ASN A 46 7.50 6.20 0.55
C ASN A 46 6.01 6.51 0.69
N TYR A 47 5.31 6.40 -0.42
CA TYR A 47 3.88 6.71 -0.51
C TYR A 47 3.08 5.43 -0.32
N LEU A 48 2.06 5.50 0.54
CA LEU A 48 1.30 4.36 1.02
C LEU A 48 -0.18 4.51 0.69
N ALA A 49 -0.80 3.45 0.19
CA ALA A 49 -2.26 3.32 0.17
C ALA A 49 -2.74 2.42 1.31
N LEU A 50 -3.78 2.85 2.03
CA LEU A 50 -4.34 2.12 3.16
C LEU A 50 -5.32 1.03 2.71
N CYS A 51 -5.13 -0.17 3.24
CA CYS A 51 -6.07 -1.28 3.08
C CYS A 51 -7.13 -1.29 4.18
N THR A 52 -8.35 -1.70 3.82
CA THR A 52 -9.47 -1.86 4.76
C THR A 52 -10.30 -3.09 4.43
N THR A 53 -10.74 -3.80 5.47
CA THR A 53 -11.69 -4.92 5.38
C THR A 53 -13.13 -4.47 5.66
N GLN A 54 -13.36 -3.20 6.06
CA GLN A 54 -14.68 -2.67 6.44
C GLN A 54 -15.46 -2.12 5.23
N LEU A 55 -15.49 -2.87 4.13
CA LEU A 55 -16.13 -2.47 2.88
C LEU A 55 -17.59 -2.05 3.07
N GLU A 56 -18.41 -2.83 3.76
CA GLU A 56 -19.86 -2.54 3.85
C GLU A 56 -20.17 -1.18 4.48
N LYS A 57 -19.32 -0.71 5.40
CA LYS A 57 -19.44 0.63 5.98
C LYS A 57 -18.99 1.70 5.00
N LYS A 58 -17.92 1.44 4.23
CA LYS A 58 -17.45 2.36 3.18
C LYS A 58 -18.43 2.43 2.01
N ILE A 59 -19.00 1.32 1.54
CA ILE A 59 -20.03 1.33 0.50
C ILE A 59 -21.22 2.15 0.94
N LYS A 60 -21.77 1.91 2.14
CA LYS A 60 -22.86 2.73 2.68
C LYS A 60 -22.49 4.20 2.82
N HIS A 61 -21.24 4.52 3.17
CA HIS A 61 -20.77 5.91 3.20
C HIS A 61 -20.76 6.52 1.79
N PHE A 62 -20.16 5.84 0.80
CA PHE A 62 -20.06 6.32 -0.57
C PHE A 62 -21.44 6.46 -1.24
N GLU A 63 -22.34 5.51 -1.02
CA GLU A 63 -23.75 5.58 -1.45
C GLU A 63 -24.47 6.78 -0.83
N ASN A 64 -24.26 7.06 0.46
CA ASN A 64 -24.89 8.19 1.15
C ASN A 64 -24.36 9.56 0.69
N TYR A 65 -23.14 9.62 0.15
CA TYR A 65 -22.48 10.87 -0.27
C TYR A 65 -22.30 11.01 -1.80
N SER A 66 -22.82 10.08 -2.60
CA SER A 66 -22.66 10.07 -4.07
C SER A 66 -21.19 10.12 -4.52
N LEU A 67 -20.30 9.49 -3.75
CA LEU A 67 -18.89 9.37 -4.10
C LEU A 67 -18.71 8.20 -5.06
N ASP A 68 -17.88 8.39 -6.09
CA ASP A 68 -17.57 7.34 -7.04
C ASP A 68 -16.68 6.26 -6.40
N PHE A 69 -16.95 5.00 -6.73
CA PHE A 69 -16.22 3.83 -6.23
C PHE A 69 -14.90 3.60 -6.95
N SER A 70 -14.57 4.41 -7.95
CA SER A 70 -13.35 4.31 -8.76
C SER A 70 -12.06 4.29 -7.94
N GLY A 71 -12.03 4.95 -6.78
CA GLY A 71 -10.88 4.92 -5.88
C GLY A 71 -10.89 3.78 -4.84
N LEU A 72 -11.75 2.77 -4.98
CA LEU A 72 -11.74 1.57 -4.13
C LEU A 72 -11.40 0.33 -4.96
N VAL A 73 -10.20 -0.20 -4.75
CA VAL A 73 -9.71 -1.37 -5.48
C VAL A 73 -9.80 -2.61 -4.60
N TYR A 74 -10.44 -3.66 -5.11
CA TYR A 74 -10.57 -4.93 -4.41
C TYR A 74 -9.34 -5.80 -4.63
N ILE A 75 -8.84 -6.42 -3.56
CA ILE A 75 -7.77 -7.40 -3.58
C ILE A 75 -8.23 -8.64 -2.82
N LYS A 76 -8.20 -9.77 -3.51
CA LYS A 76 -8.46 -11.08 -2.93
C LYS A 76 -7.17 -11.65 -2.30
N PRO A 77 -7.25 -12.28 -1.11
CA PRO A 77 -6.15 -13.06 -0.55
C PRO A 77 -5.57 -14.10 -1.51
N ASP A 78 -4.25 -14.11 -1.61
CA ASP A 78 -3.49 -15.15 -2.30
C ASP A 78 -2.12 -15.38 -1.64
N GLU A 79 -1.38 -16.37 -2.12
CA GLU A 79 -0.06 -16.73 -1.59
C GLU A 79 1.00 -15.64 -1.82
N GLN A 80 0.81 -14.76 -2.81
CA GLN A 80 1.76 -13.71 -3.17
C GLN A 80 1.59 -12.47 -2.28
N ASN A 81 0.33 -12.05 -2.05
CA ASN A 81 0.02 -10.86 -1.30
C ASN A 81 -0.06 -11.09 0.21
N GLY A 82 -0.23 -12.34 0.65
CA GLY A 82 -0.20 -12.72 2.07
C GLY A 82 -1.33 -12.14 2.92
N LEU A 83 -2.38 -11.58 2.29
CA LEU A 83 -3.55 -11.08 2.99
C LEU A 83 -4.35 -12.25 3.59
N SER A 84 -4.98 -12.01 4.73
CA SER A 84 -5.82 -13.02 5.41
C SER A 84 -7.27 -13.02 4.96
N ASP A 85 -7.76 -11.85 4.52
CA ASP A 85 -9.16 -11.58 4.26
C ASP A 85 -9.30 -10.68 3.02
N ASP A 86 -10.47 -10.76 2.39
CA ASP A 86 -10.89 -9.87 1.32
C ASP A 86 -10.69 -8.40 1.74
N THR A 87 -9.89 -7.68 0.95
CA THR A 87 -9.37 -6.38 1.32
C THR A 87 -9.64 -5.37 0.22
N TYR A 88 -9.88 -4.12 0.60
CA TYR A 88 -10.02 -3.00 -0.31
C TYR A 88 -8.93 -1.97 -0.06
N VAL A 89 -8.37 -1.43 -1.13
CA VAL A 89 -7.39 -0.35 -1.08
C VAL A 89 -8.14 0.97 -1.23
N ASN A 90 -7.88 1.90 -0.30
CA ASN A 90 -8.36 3.28 -0.43
C ASN A 90 -7.37 4.06 -1.30
N CYS A 91 -7.70 4.25 -2.58
CA CYS A 91 -6.92 5.04 -3.52
C CYS A 91 -7.27 6.54 -3.48
N HIS A 92 -8.24 6.95 -2.66
CA HIS A 92 -8.60 8.36 -2.50
C HIS A 92 -7.61 9.19 -1.69
N ASP A 93 -6.86 8.51 -0.82
CA ASP A 93 -5.89 9.09 0.09
C ASP A 93 -4.58 8.34 -0.05
N TYR A 94 -3.48 9.00 0.27
CA TYR A 94 -2.20 8.37 0.50
C TYR A 94 -1.57 8.91 1.78
N TYR A 95 -0.59 8.16 2.28
CA TYR A 95 0.21 8.54 3.42
C TYR A 95 1.68 8.49 3.04
N THR A 96 2.51 9.26 3.72
CA THR A 96 3.95 9.27 3.49
C THR A 96 4.65 8.72 4.72
N ILE A 97 5.65 7.85 4.50
CA ILE A 97 6.52 7.35 5.55
C ILE A 97 7.97 7.35 5.06
N SER A 98 8.90 7.76 5.93
CA SER A 98 10.31 7.70 5.59
C SER A 98 10.82 6.25 5.63
N LYS A 99 11.85 5.96 4.85
CA LYS A 99 12.53 4.65 4.91
C LYS A 99 13.10 4.38 6.31
N SER A 100 13.61 5.41 6.98
CA SER A 100 14.11 5.31 8.35
C SER A 100 13.00 4.91 9.33
N ASP A 101 11.78 5.42 9.16
CA ASP A 101 10.63 5.03 10.01
C ASP A 101 10.19 3.60 9.75
N LEU A 102 10.23 3.13 8.50
CA LEU A 102 9.99 1.70 8.18
C LEU A 102 11.01 0.80 8.88
N ILE A 103 12.30 1.16 8.85
CA ILE A 103 13.36 0.44 9.55
C ILE A 103 13.12 0.44 11.06
N ASN A 104 12.76 1.60 11.63
CA ASN A 104 12.45 1.74 13.05
C ASN A 104 11.28 0.82 13.45
N LYS A 105 10.16 0.85 12.71
CA LYS A 105 9.01 -0.01 12.98
C LYS A 105 9.33 -1.49 12.81
N CYS A 106 10.19 -1.85 11.85
CA CYS A 106 10.69 -3.22 11.71
C CYS A 106 11.53 -3.63 12.91
N SER A 107 12.40 -2.74 13.41
CA SER A 107 13.25 -2.98 14.58
C SER A 107 12.45 -3.19 15.88
N THR A 108 11.32 -2.49 16.03
CA THR A 108 10.41 -2.64 17.18
C THR A 108 9.41 -3.78 17.00
N SER A 109 9.51 -4.55 15.91
CA SER A 109 8.56 -5.62 15.56
C SER A 109 7.10 -5.15 15.42
N THR A 110 6.89 -3.84 15.18
CA THR A 110 5.55 -3.28 14.91
C THR A 110 5.24 -3.23 13.43
N LEU A 111 6.19 -3.67 12.58
CA LEU A 111 6.02 -3.85 11.15
C LEU A 111 6.36 -5.27 10.72
N SER A 112 5.52 -5.84 9.86
CA SER A 112 5.73 -7.13 9.21
C SER A 112 5.56 -7.00 7.69
N TYR A 113 6.53 -7.52 6.94
CA TYR A 113 6.36 -7.78 5.51
C TYR A 113 5.29 -8.86 5.34
N THR A 114 4.30 -8.58 4.48
CA THR A 114 3.16 -9.48 4.25
C THR A 114 3.29 -10.19 2.90
N GLY A 115 3.69 -9.46 1.87
CA GLY A 115 3.77 -9.95 0.51
C GLY A 115 3.78 -8.81 -0.48
N GLU A 116 3.41 -9.09 -1.71
CA GLU A 116 3.37 -8.13 -2.82
C GLU A 116 2.06 -8.25 -3.59
N VAL A 117 1.54 -7.13 -4.08
CA VAL A 117 0.43 -7.19 -5.03
C VAL A 117 0.91 -7.69 -6.40
N SER A 118 0.04 -8.37 -7.13
CA SER A 118 0.29 -8.69 -8.53
C SER A 118 0.31 -7.42 -9.40
N LEU A 119 0.95 -7.49 -10.57
CA LEU A 119 0.98 -6.39 -11.52
C LEU A 119 -0.43 -5.93 -11.95
N ASP A 120 -1.36 -6.89 -12.09
CA ASP A 120 -2.76 -6.59 -12.44
C ASP A 120 -3.44 -5.79 -11.32
N HIS A 121 -3.31 -6.23 -10.06
CA HIS A 121 -3.83 -5.48 -8.92
C HIS A 121 -3.16 -4.11 -8.79
N TYR A 122 -1.84 -4.02 -8.99
CA TYR A 122 -1.14 -2.74 -8.96
C TYR A 122 -1.64 -1.77 -10.04
N THR A 123 -1.89 -2.28 -11.26
CA THR A 123 -2.45 -1.49 -12.35
C THR A 123 -3.82 -0.93 -11.97
N GLN A 124 -4.67 -1.75 -11.34
CA GLN A 124 -5.97 -1.29 -10.83
C GLN A 124 -5.80 -0.21 -9.74
N ILE A 125 -4.87 -0.39 -8.80
CA ILE A 125 -4.55 0.60 -7.76
C ILE A 125 -4.10 1.92 -8.39
N LYS A 126 -3.20 1.86 -9.37
CA LYS A 126 -2.72 3.02 -10.12
C LYS A 126 -3.87 3.76 -10.80
N THR A 127 -4.74 3.04 -11.53
CA THR A 127 -5.92 3.63 -12.15
C THR A 127 -6.83 4.27 -11.10
N GLY A 128 -7.09 3.60 -9.98
CA GLY A 128 -7.91 4.15 -8.89
C GLY A 128 -7.32 5.40 -8.24
N ILE A 129 -5.99 5.52 -8.18
CA ILE A 129 -5.31 6.74 -7.72
C ILE A 129 -5.48 7.86 -8.74
N ILE A 130 -5.23 7.58 -10.03
CA ILE A 130 -5.32 8.57 -11.12
C ILE A 130 -6.74 9.10 -11.29
N ASP A 131 -7.74 8.22 -11.20
CA ASP A 131 -9.15 8.59 -11.37
C ASP A 131 -9.74 9.28 -10.13
N SER A 132 -9.08 9.16 -8.97
CA SER A 132 -9.53 9.82 -7.74
C SER A 132 -9.36 11.33 -7.83
N HIS A 133 -10.48 12.05 -7.80
CA HIS A 133 -10.49 13.52 -7.80
C HIS A 133 -9.86 14.17 -6.57
N THR A 134 -9.62 13.40 -5.49
CA THR A 134 -9.03 13.91 -4.24
C THR A 134 -7.57 13.53 -4.08
N ASN A 135 -7.05 12.62 -4.90
CA ASN A 135 -5.67 12.18 -4.79
C ASN A 135 -4.80 13.01 -5.73
N ASP A 136 -3.78 13.68 -5.19
CA ASP A 136 -2.86 14.54 -5.93
C ASP A 136 -1.48 13.91 -6.15
N LEU A 137 -1.33 12.61 -5.87
CA LEU A 137 -0.07 11.88 -6.06
C LEU A 137 0.34 11.88 -7.54
N PRO A 138 1.52 12.40 -7.90
CA PRO A 138 1.95 12.47 -9.29
C PRO A 138 2.09 11.10 -9.96
N GLU A 139 1.57 10.97 -11.18
CA GLU A 139 1.56 9.71 -11.92
C GLU A 139 2.97 9.11 -12.16
N TYR A 140 4.01 9.95 -12.28
CA TYR A 140 5.37 9.46 -12.49
C TYR A 140 5.91 8.65 -11.30
N LEU A 141 5.37 8.85 -10.09
CA LEU A 141 5.69 8.07 -8.90
C LEU A 141 5.03 6.69 -8.89
N LEU A 142 3.99 6.49 -9.71
CA LEU A 142 3.21 5.25 -9.81
C LEU A 142 3.82 4.31 -10.87
N SER A 143 5.11 4.02 -10.73
CA SER A 143 5.86 3.13 -11.62
C SER A 143 6.19 1.82 -10.90
N HIS A 144 5.66 0.71 -11.42
CA HIS A 144 5.98 -0.61 -10.89
C HIS A 144 7.31 -1.11 -11.47
N PRO A 145 8.19 -1.77 -10.70
CA PRO A 145 9.45 -2.29 -11.23
C PRO A 145 9.29 -3.24 -12.43
N SER A 146 8.14 -3.92 -12.52
CA SER A 146 7.80 -4.80 -13.65
C SER A 146 7.40 -4.06 -14.93
N ASP A 147 7.12 -2.75 -14.88
CA ASP A 147 6.78 -1.94 -16.06
C ASP A 147 7.99 -1.82 -17.01
N GLU A 148 9.21 -1.75 -16.48
CA GLU A 148 10.45 -1.58 -17.25
C GLU A 148 10.82 -2.80 -18.12
N VAL A 149 10.26 -3.98 -17.83
CA VAL A 149 10.59 -5.23 -18.55
C VAL A 149 10.00 -5.25 -19.97
N THR A 150 9.09 -4.34 -20.30
CA THR A 150 8.44 -4.26 -21.62
C THR A 150 9.23 -3.48 -22.68
N THR A 151 10.38 -2.91 -22.33
CA THR A 151 11.25 -2.17 -23.26
C THR A 151 12.57 -2.90 -23.55
N THR A 152 12.47 -4.14 -24.05
CA THR A 152 13.59 -4.76 -24.78
C THR A 152 13.15 -4.93 -26.24
N PRO A 153 13.85 -4.32 -27.23
CA PRO A 153 13.46 -4.33 -28.63
C PRO A 153 13.52 -5.71 -29.29
#